data_AF-A0A952PRP6-F1
#
_entry.id   AF-A0A952PRP6-F1
#
_cell.length_a   1.000
_cell.length_b   1.000
_cell.length_c   1.000
_cell.angle_alpha   90.00
_cell.angle_beta   90.00
_cell.angle_gamma   90.00
#
_symmetry.space_group_name_H-M   'P 1'
#
loop_
_entity.id
_entity.type
_entity.pdbx_description
1 polymer ?
#
loop_
_entity_poly.entity_id
_entity_poly.type
_entity_poly.pdbx_seq_one_letter_code
_entity_poly.pdbx_strand_id
1 'polypeptide(L)'
;MSDVKVNVYTSAGAHVGYFLNPHVQAFPEGDYELSGEFFDENGDRIQKLDFNPQALPYVADVSAVNGLAHTKIENVYVQRGRQPVRMSGNAGIPQ
;
A
#
# COMPACT_ATOMS: atom_id res chain seq x y z
N MET A 1 -15.91 15.03 0.75
CA MET A 1 -14.58 14.69 0.20
C MET A 1 -14.67 13.25 -0.26
N SER A 2 -14.20 12.93 -1.46
CA SER A 2 -14.24 11.56 -1.97
C SER A 2 -13.23 10.70 -1.21
N ASP A 3 -13.64 9.51 -0.78
CA ASP A 3 -12.73 8.57 -0.12
C ASP A 3 -11.62 8.11 -1.07
N VAL A 4 -10.38 8.17 -0.61
CA VAL A 4 -9.20 7.72 -1.35
C VAL A 4 -8.90 6.27 -0.99
N LYS A 5 -8.79 5.40 -1.99
CA LYS A 5 -8.41 4.00 -1.81
C LYS A 5 -7.05 3.74 -2.43
N VAL A 6 -6.16 3.12 -1.66
CA VAL A 6 -4.87 2.61 -2.15
C VAL A 6 -4.94 1.10 -2.13
N ASN A 7 -5.12 0.50 -3.31
CA ASN A 7 -5.23 -0.96 -3.43
C ASN A 7 -3.84 -1.60 -3.36
N VAL A 8 -3.74 -2.74 -2.69
CA VAL A 8 -2.52 -3.51 -2.53
C VAL A 8 -2.68 -4.88 -3.19
N TYR A 9 -1.72 -5.23 -4.01
CA TYR A 9 -1.68 -6.46 -4.78
C TYR A 9 -0.42 -7.25 -4.46
N THR A 10 -0.49 -8.57 -4.59
CA THR A 10 0.71 -9.42 -4.67
C THR A 10 1.48 -9.14 -5.97
N SER A 11 2.75 -9.54 -6.03
CA SER A 11 3.54 -9.50 -7.27
C SER A 11 2.91 -10.28 -8.44
N ALA A 12 2.09 -11.29 -8.15
CA ALA A 12 1.32 -12.05 -9.13
C ALA A 12 0.01 -11.36 -9.56
N GLY A 13 -0.31 -10.18 -9.02
CA GLY A 13 -1.50 -9.40 -9.34
C GLY A 13 -2.76 -9.75 -8.54
N ALA A 14 -2.70 -10.70 -7.61
CA ALA A 14 -3.83 -11.00 -6.73
C ALA A 14 -4.09 -9.83 -5.76
N HIS A 15 -5.34 -9.39 -5.63
CA HIS A 15 -5.74 -8.31 -4.74
C HIS A 15 -5.69 -8.78 -3.28
N VAL A 16 -4.98 -8.05 -2.44
CA VAL A 16 -4.82 -8.36 -1.01
C VAL A 16 -5.84 -7.58 -0.18
N GLY A 17 -6.14 -6.35 -0.61
CA GLY A 17 -6.96 -5.42 0.13
C GLY A 17 -6.56 -3.99 -0.19
N TYR A 18 -7.04 -3.03 0.60
CA TYR A 18 -6.81 -1.62 0.36
C TYR A 18 -6.70 -0.82 1.65
N PHE A 19 -5.96 0.29 1.58
CA PHE A 19 -6.05 1.34 2.58
C PHE A 19 -7.20 2.29 2.23
N LEU A 20 -7.99 2.67 3.24
CA LEU A 20 -9.00 3.73 3.13
C LEU A 20 -8.47 5.02 3.75
N ASN A 21 -8.41 6.08 2.95
CA ASN A 21 -7.88 7.39 3.33
C ASN A 21 -6.50 7.30 4.03
N PRO A 22 -5.50 6.60 3.45
CA PRO A 22 -4.20 6.44 4.09
C PRO A 22 -3.44 7.76 4.22
N HIS A 23 -2.58 7.82 5.22
CA HIS A 23 -1.46 8.74 5.23
C HIS A 23 -0.35 8.19 4.33
N VAL A 24 0.02 8.97 3.30
CA VAL A 24 1.10 8.63 2.38
C VAL A 24 2.22 9.66 2.50
N GLN A 25 3.41 9.20 2.88
CA GLN A 25 4.61 10.03 2.96
C GLN A 25 5.58 9.61 1.85
N ALA A 26 5.97 10.56 1.01
CA ALA A 26 7.00 10.36 -0.02
C ALA A 26 8.35 10.89 0.48
N PHE A 27 9.43 10.19 0.16
CA PHE A 27 10.80 10.57 0.50
C PHE A 27 11.61 10.90 -0.77
N PRO A 28 12.70 11.69 -0.66
CA PRO A 28 13.46 12.18 -1.81
C PRO A 28 14.04 11.11 -2.74
N GLU A 29 14.20 9.87 -2.27
CA GLU A 29 14.78 8.75 -3.02
C GLU A 29 13.74 7.89 -3.78
N GLY A 30 12.48 8.34 -3.83
CA GLY A 30 11.39 7.57 -4.43
C GLY A 30 10.83 6.49 -3.51
N ASP A 31 11.22 6.52 -2.24
CA ASP A 31 10.61 5.71 -1.20
C ASP A 31 9.28 6.30 -0.73
N TYR A 32 8.40 5.41 -0.32
CA TYR A 32 7.07 5.71 0.16
C TYR A 32 6.78 4.97 1.44
N GLU A 33 6.05 5.65 2.32
CA GLU A 33 5.43 5.05 3.48
C GLU A 33 3.92 5.25 3.42
N LEU A 34 3.21 4.14 3.58
CA LEU A 34 1.75 4.06 3.61
C LEU A 34 1.35 3.64 5.01
N SER A 35 0.46 4.41 5.65
CA SER A 35 -0.13 3.99 6.92
C SER A 35 -1.59 4.36 7.02
N GLY A 36 -2.38 3.52 7.68
CA GLY A 36 -3.80 3.80 7.87
C GLY A 36 -4.63 2.56 8.14
N GLU A 37 -5.93 2.73 7.97
CA GLU A 37 -6.89 1.64 8.08
C GLU A 37 -6.84 0.76 6.84
N PHE A 38 -6.51 -0.50 7.06
CA PHE A 38 -6.48 -1.52 6.02
C PHE A 38 -7.73 -2.41 6.05
N PHE A 39 -8.30 -2.65 4.87
CA PHE A 39 -9.46 -3.50 4.62
C PHE A 39 -9.07 -4.60 3.64
N ASP A 40 -9.69 -5.77 3.74
CA ASP A 40 -9.47 -6.85 2.79
C ASP A 40 -10.21 -6.60 1.47
N GLU A 41 -10.09 -7.54 0.53
CA GLU A 41 -10.78 -7.47 -0.75
C GLU A 41 -12.32 -7.49 -0.66
N ASN A 42 -12.87 -8.03 0.43
CA ASN A 42 -14.32 -8.08 0.68
C ASN A 42 -14.83 -6.78 1.31
N GLY A 43 -13.93 -5.90 1.74
CA GLY A 43 -14.25 -4.66 2.45
C GLY A 43 -14.37 -4.83 3.95
N ASP A 44 -13.90 -5.94 4.51
CA ASP A 44 -13.84 -6.16 5.95
C ASP A 44 -12.58 -5.53 6.54
N ARG A 45 -12.73 -4.85 7.68
CA ARG A 45 -11.62 -4.20 8.37
C ARG A 45 -10.71 -5.24 9.00
N ILE A 46 -9.50 -5.40 8.48
CA ILE A 46 -8.56 -6.42 8.97
C ILE A 46 -7.85 -5.90 10.21
N GLN A 47 -8.03 -6.54 11.37
CA GLN A 47 -7.34 -6.10 12.60
C GLN A 47 -5.85 -6.42 12.59
N LYS A 48 -5.48 -7.52 11.93
CA LYS A 48 -4.12 -8.02 11.80
C LYS A 48 -3.94 -8.61 10.40
N LEU A 49 -2.98 -8.09 9.67
CA LEU A 49 -2.46 -8.65 8.44
C LEU A 49 -1.33 -9.62 8.81
N ASP A 50 -1.49 -10.88 8.43
CA ASP A 50 -0.43 -11.87 8.58
C ASP A 50 0.57 -11.74 7.42
N PHE A 51 1.85 -11.76 7.76
CA PHE A 51 2.93 -11.62 6.80
C PHE A 51 3.00 -12.88 5.95
N ASN A 52 2.62 -12.79 4.67
CA ASN A 52 2.79 -13.88 3.73
C ASN A 52 4.12 -13.69 2.96
N PRO A 53 5.21 -14.40 3.34
CA PRO A 53 6.51 -14.22 2.70
C PRO A 53 6.52 -14.66 1.23
N GLN A 54 5.59 -15.52 0.80
CA GLN A 54 5.48 -15.95 -0.59
C GLN A 54 4.77 -14.91 -1.47
N ALA A 55 4.03 -13.98 -0.88
CA ALA A 55 3.31 -12.93 -1.59
C ALA A 55 4.13 -11.64 -1.74
N LEU A 56 5.34 -11.60 -1.16
CA LEU A 56 6.23 -10.45 -1.23
C LEU A 56 7.08 -10.45 -2.51
N PRO A 57 7.47 -9.26 -2.98
CA PRO A 57 6.95 -7.97 -2.54
C PRO A 57 5.52 -7.71 -3.01
N TYR A 58 4.81 -6.82 -2.31
CA TYR A 58 3.51 -6.32 -2.77
C TYR A 58 3.69 -5.11 -3.72
N VAL A 59 2.60 -4.73 -4.37
CA VAL A 59 2.48 -3.53 -5.19
C VAL A 59 1.31 -2.71 -4.66
N ALA A 60 1.49 -1.40 -4.47
CA ALA A 60 0.41 -0.50 -4.07
C ALA A 60 0.06 0.47 -5.21
N ASP A 61 -1.22 0.56 -5.53
CA ASP A 61 -1.75 1.53 -6.50
C ASP A 61 -2.13 2.81 -5.76
N VAL A 62 -1.34 3.87 -6.00
CA VAL A 62 -1.51 5.18 -5.40
C VAL A 62 -2.01 6.22 -6.39
N SER A 63 -2.53 5.81 -7.56
CA SER A 63 -3.07 6.71 -8.58
C SER A 63 -4.19 7.63 -8.07
N ALA A 64 -4.93 7.19 -7.04
CA ALA A 64 -5.99 7.96 -6.40
C ALA A 64 -5.47 9.00 -5.39
N VAL A 65 -4.17 8.97 -5.05
CA VAL A 65 -3.54 9.88 -4.10
C VAL A 65 -2.98 11.07 -4.86
N ASN A 66 -3.61 12.23 -4.70
CA ASN A 66 -3.16 13.46 -5.34
C ASN A 66 -1.82 13.94 -4.77
N GLY A 67 -0.96 14.48 -5.63
CA GLY A 67 0.31 15.10 -5.24
C GLY A 67 1.51 14.17 -5.17
N LEU A 68 1.36 12.89 -5.54
CA LEU A 68 2.48 11.97 -5.71
C LEU A 68 3.00 12.00 -7.15
N ALA A 69 4.31 11.85 -7.33
CA ALA A 69 4.94 11.77 -8.65
C ALA A 69 4.68 10.43 -9.37
N HIS A 70 4.36 9.37 -8.60
CA HIS A 70 4.17 8.02 -9.12
C HIS A 70 2.73 7.56 -8.88
N THR A 71 2.21 6.74 -9.79
CA THR A 71 0.87 6.13 -9.69
C THR A 71 0.91 4.76 -9.04
N LYS A 72 2.09 4.15 -8.93
CA LYS A 72 2.31 2.85 -8.30
C LYS A 72 3.57 2.88 -7.43
N ILE A 73 3.54 2.11 -6.36
CA ILE A 73 4.69 1.81 -5.51
C ILE A 73 4.98 0.32 -5.65
N GLU A 74 6.17 0.00 -6.12
CA GLU A 74 6.65 -1.37 -6.21
C GLU A 74 7.39 -1.74 -4.92
N ASN A 75 7.76 -3.01 -4.76
CA ASN A 75 8.55 -3.44 -3.61
C ASN A 75 7.94 -3.05 -2.26
N VAL A 76 6.62 -3.22 -2.10
CA VAL A 76 5.90 -2.86 -0.87
C VAL A 76 6.01 -3.97 0.15
N TYR A 77 6.50 -3.63 1.34
CA TYR A 77 6.69 -4.52 2.48
C TYR A 77 5.86 -4.06 3.67
N VAL A 78 5.27 -5.01 4.40
CA VAL A 78 4.55 -4.74 5.64
C VAL A 78 5.55 -4.48 6.77
N GLN A 79 5.52 -3.29 7.34
CA GLN A 79 6.30 -2.93 8.53
C GLN A 79 5.57 -3.25 9.83
N ARG A 80 4.24 -3.04 9.84
CA ARG A 80 3.37 -3.31 10.99
C ARG A 80 2.07 -3.93 10.51
N GLY A 81 1.85 -5.20 10.85
CA GLY A 81 0.64 -5.93 10.46
C GLY A 81 -0.60 -5.62 11.29
N ARG A 82 -0.50 -4.92 12.43
CA ARG A 82 -1.67 -4.57 13.28
C ARG A 82 -2.09 -3.14 13.06
N GLN A 83 -3.39 -2.88 13.04
CA GLN A 83 -3.96 -1.55 12.88
C GLN A 83 -3.34 -0.48 13.81
N PRO A 84 -3.10 0.75 13.32
CA PRO A 84 -3.06 1.10 11.88
C PRO A 84 -1.92 0.35 11.19
N VAL A 85 -2.21 -0.23 10.02
CA VAL A 85 -1.21 -0.98 9.24
C VAL A 85 -0.21 0.01 8.67
N ARG A 86 1.07 -0.37 8.63
CA ARG A 86 2.14 0.41 8.03
C ARG A 86 2.88 -0.43 7.00
N MET A 87 3.06 0.12 5.81
CA MET A 87 3.82 -0.47 4.72
C MET A 87 4.84 0.55 4.19
N SER A 88 5.96 0.06 3.67
CA SER A 88 6.93 0.87 2.94
C SER A 88 7.27 0.24 1.61
N GLY A 89 7.47 1.03 0.58
CA GLY A 89 7.94 0.54 -0.71
C GLY A 89 8.65 1.63 -1.50
N ASN A 90 9.08 1.29 -2.70
CA ASN A 90 9.79 2.20 -3.59
C ASN A 90 9.13 2.16 -4.97
N ALA A 91 8.84 3.31 -5.55
CA ALA A 91 8.15 3.34 -6.85
C ALA A 91 9.02 2.89 -8.04
N GLY A 92 10.28 2.53 -7.81
CA GLY A 92 11.29 2.44 -8.84
C GLY A 92 11.60 3.84 -9.39
N ILE A 93 12.83 4.06 -9.84
CA ILE A 93 13.10 5.24 -10.66
C ILE A 93 12.42 4.96 -12.01
N PRO A 94 11.55 5.85 -12.55
CA PRO A 94 11.12 5.70 -13.93
C PRO A 94 12.38 5.69 -14.82
N GLN A 95 12.64 4.56 -15.49
CA GLN A 95 13.67 4.48 -16.52
C GLN A 95 13.28 5.31 -17.73
#